data_AF-A0A7V9TDP9-F1
#
_entry.id   AF-A0A7V9TDP9-F1
#
_cell.length_a   1.000
_cell.length_b   1.000
_cell.length_c   1.000
_cell.angle_alpha   90.00
_cell.angle_beta   90.00
_cell.angle_gamma   90.00
#
_symmetry.space_group_name_H-M   'P 1'
#
loop_
_entity.id
_entity.type
_entity.pdbx_description
1 polymer ?
#
loop_
_entity_poly.entity_id
_entity_poly.type
_entity_poly.pdbx_seq_one_letter_code
_entity_poly.pdbx_strand_id
1 'polypeptide(L)'
;YHPWVKDTPTPTWFNGTEENHLANSFQTWALHDPNAAYKEYQETLDGWFINILPDFNQRDEETARYHIQNTLWWVGMTGLDAIRQDTWQYVPDHFWHRWMNAIKREYPNMNVVGEVLDGDPAHVAFFQGGRPGLDGIDSRLDTLFDFALYYPIRRAFGEGQSIRSVAQTLAQDHLYPNPDVLVTLLGNHDVPRFMNEKGAIVAGLKLAQTLIMTTRGAPQLYYGDEIAIRGGGDPDNRRDFPGGFPGDARNAFTKEGRTPEQQDVFEHVRRLARVRSELEPLRRGRLVNLYIAEQQYAYARTTPRSSAVIVINNDARPATFEFSVTAANLENGARLTDRLDVIKTDTRVESGMIRVTLPARSASVLATR
;
A
#
# COMPACT_ATOMS: atom_id res chain seq x y z
N TYR A 1 4.66 -18.35 25.70
CA TYR A 1 3.23 -18.59 25.43
C TYR A 1 2.38 -17.74 26.34
N HIS A 2 1.25 -17.24 25.84
CA HIS A 2 0.30 -16.44 26.62
C HIS A 2 -0.23 -17.26 27.82
N PRO A 3 -0.35 -16.70 29.05
CA PRO A 3 -0.83 -17.46 30.21
C PRO A 3 -2.18 -18.14 29.99
N TRP A 4 -3.07 -17.51 29.22
CA TRP A 4 -4.39 -18.04 28.89
C TRP A 4 -4.40 -19.37 28.15
N VAL A 5 -3.31 -19.76 27.49
CA VAL A 5 -3.25 -21.08 26.83
C VAL A 5 -3.37 -22.21 27.87
N LYS A 6 -2.88 -21.97 29.09
CA LYS A 6 -2.94 -22.95 30.19
C LYS A 6 -4.16 -22.78 31.09
N ASP A 7 -4.68 -21.55 31.16
CA ASP A 7 -5.78 -21.16 32.04
C ASP A 7 -6.68 -20.18 31.30
N THR A 8 -7.58 -20.73 30.47
CA THR A 8 -8.44 -19.94 29.59
C THR A 8 -9.51 -19.20 30.38
N PRO A 9 -9.78 -17.91 30.09
CA PRO A 9 -10.86 -17.17 30.75
C PRO A 9 -12.25 -17.79 30.55
N THR A 10 -12.50 -18.40 29.39
CA THR A 10 -13.71 -19.19 29.10
C THR A 10 -13.32 -20.52 28.44
N PRO A 11 -14.17 -21.57 28.53
CA PRO A 11 -13.93 -22.83 27.81
C PRO A 11 -13.85 -22.67 26.28
N THR A 12 -14.43 -21.59 25.74
CA THR A 12 -14.51 -21.27 24.31
C THR A 12 -13.62 -20.10 23.92
N TRP A 13 -12.64 -19.72 24.73
CA TRP A 13 -11.80 -18.54 24.51
C TRP A 13 -11.01 -18.61 23.20
N PHE A 14 -10.51 -19.80 22.88
CA PHE A 14 -9.82 -20.13 21.64
C PHE A 14 -10.66 -21.08 20.79
N ASN A 15 -10.44 -21.08 19.48
CA ASN A 15 -10.98 -22.07 18.57
C ASN A 15 -10.19 -23.39 18.72
N GLY A 16 -10.58 -24.21 19.70
CA GLY A 16 -9.91 -25.49 20.01
C GLY A 16 -8.83 -25.39 21.09
N THR A 17 -8.05 -26.47 21.25
CA THR A 17 -6.91 -26.56 22.19
C THR A 17 -5.61 -26.88 21.45
N GLU A 18 -4.47 -26.80 22.13
CA GLU A 18 -3.17 -27.16 21.55
C GLU A 18 -3.16 -28.59 20.98
N GLU A 19 -3.85 -29.53 21.62
CA GLU A 19 -3.96 -30.92 21.18
C GLU A 19 -5.03 -31.14 20.10
N ASN A 20 -6.04 -30.27 20.02
CA ASN A 20 -7.18 -30.43 19.13
C ASN A 20 -7.69 -29.09 18.62
N HIS A 21 -7.15 -28.65 17.49
CA HIS A 21 -7.56 -27.46 16.76
C HIS A 21 -7.56 -27.74 15.24
N LEU A 22 -8.30 -26.92 14.51
CA LEU A 22 -8.20 -26.89 13.05
C LEU A 22 -6.91 -26.17 12.66
N ALA A 23 -6.24 -26.65 11.62
CA ALA A 23 -5.19 -25.88 10.97
C ALA A 23 -5.82 -24.88 10.00
N ASN A 24 -5.25 -23.69 9.87
CA ASN A 24 -5.72 -22.75 8.86
C ASN A 24 -5.46 -23.31 7.46
N SER A 25 -6.48 -23.29 6.60
CA SER A 25 -6.35 -23.78 5.22
C SER A 25 -5.69 -22.75 4.31
N PHE A 26 -5.64 -21.48 4.73
CA PHE A 26 -5.21 -20.31 3.96
C PHE A 26 -5.95 -20.12 2.63
N GLN A 27 -7.10 -20.79 2.47
CA GLN A 27 -7.97 -20.63 1.30
C GLN A 27 -8.89 -19.43 1.51
N THR A 28 -8.31 -18.24 1.59
CA THR A 28 -9.05 -17.01 1.92
C THR A 28 -10.12 -16.69 0.90
N TRP A 29 -9.98 -17.19 -0.34
CA TRP A 29 -11.02 -17.11 -1.36
C TRP A 29 -12.31 -17.87 -1.00
N ALA A 30 -12.26 -18.85 -0.09
CA ALA A 30 -13.45 -19.57 0.36
C ALA A 30 -14.47 -18.64 1.05
N LEU A 31 -14.03 -17.48 1.57
CA LEU A 31 -14.88 -16.50 2.25
C LEU A 31 -15.85 -15.76 1.31
N HIS A 32 -15.55 -15.77 0.01
CA HIS A 32 -16.35 -15.12 -1.03
C HIS A 32 -16.64 -16.03 -2.23
N ASP A 33 -16.38 -17.34 -2.11
CA ASP A 33 -16.69 -18.33 -3.12
C ASP A 33 -18.08 -18.95 -2.85
N PRO A 34 -19.07 -18.75 -3.74
CA PRO A 34 -20.41 -19.32 -3.57
C PRO A 34 -20.43 -20.87 -3.67
N ASN A 35 -19.32 -21.50 -4.08
CA ASN A 35 -19.18 -22.95 -4.20
C ASN A 35 -18.28 -23.58 -3.13
N ALA A 36 -17.76 -22.78 -2.19
CA ALA A 36 -16.88 -23.30 -1.15
C ALA A 36 -17.62 -24.30 -0.26
N ALA A 37 -16.92 -25.37 0.13
CA ALA A 37 -17.40 -26.23 1.20
C ALA A 37 -17.42 -25.43 2.51
N TYR A 38 -18.43 -25.66 3.35
CA TYR A 38 -18.53 -24.98 4.65
C TYR A 38 -17.30 -25.20 5.53
N LYS A 39 -16.68 -26.38 5.42
CA LYS A 39 -15.46 -26.71 6.16
C LYS A 39 -14.32 -25.74 5.86
N GLU A 40 -14.14 -25.32 4.61
CA GLU A 40 -13.03 -24.47 4.19
C GLU A 40 -13.21 -23.04 4.70
N TYR A 41 -14.47 -22.59 4.79
CA TYR A 41 -14.84 -21.37 5.50
C TYR A 41 -14.46 -21.46 7.00
N GLN A 42 -14.81 -22.57 7.66
CA GLN A 42 -14.45 -22.78 9.06
C GLN A 42 -12.94 -22.87 9.30
N GLU A 43 -12.20 -23.64 8.49
CA GLU A 43 -10.75 -23.75 8.62
C GLU A 43 -10.05 -22.41 8.36
N THR A 44 -10.60 -21.55 7.50
CA THR A 44 -10.04 -20.22 7.26
C THR A 44 -10.26 -19.26 8.45
N LEU A 45 -11.44 -19.27 9.08
CA LEU A 45 -11.78 -18.33 10.16
C LEU A 45 -11.48 -18.82 11.57
N ASP A 46 -11.44 -20.15 11.76
CA ASP A 46 -11.32 -20.78 13.08
C ASP A 46 -10.04 -21.64 13.19
N GLY A 47 -9.30 -21.78 12.08
CA GLY A 47 -8.07 -22.55 12.03
C GLY A 47 -6.87 -21.75 12.52
N TRP A 48 -6.03 -22.40 13.34
CA TRP A 48 -4.81 -21.80 13.87
C TRP A 48 -3.84 -21.51 12.74
N PHE A 49 -3.35 -20.27 12.67
CA PHE A 49 -2.44 -19.82 11.62
C PHE A 49 -1.18 -20.69 11.57
N ILE A 50 -0.59 -20.97 12.73
CA ILE A 50 0.39 -22.05 12.93
C ILE A 50 0.13 -22.66 14.31
N ASN A 51 0.56 -23.89 14.53
CA ASN A 51 0.25 -24.65 15.75
C ASN A 51 0.69 -23.98 17.07
N ILE A 52 1.58 -22.98 17.02
CA ILE A 52 2.05 -22.22 18.19
C ILE A 52 1.32 -20.89 18.41
N LEU A 53 0.35 -20.56 17.56
CA LEU A 53 -0.49 -19.36 17.64
C LEU A 53 -1.96 -19.78 17.82
N PRO A 54 -2.41 -19.97 19.07
CA PRO A 54 -3.81 -20.25 19.37
C PRO A 54 -4.75 -19.20 18.78
N ASP A 55 -5.71 -19.64 17.99
CA ASP A 55 -6.68 -18.76 17.35
C ASP A 55 -7.78 -18.38 18.34
N PHE A 56 -8.05 -17.07 18.48
CA PHE A 56 -9.10 -16.59 19.38
C PHE A 56 -10.47 -16.87 18.77
N ASN A 57 -11.42 -17.33 19.58
CA ASN A 57 -12.80 -17.48 19.13
C ASN A 57 -13.56 -16.16 19.31
N GLN A 58 -13.64 -15.32 18.27
CA GLN A 58 -14.35 -14.04 18.36
C GLN A 58 -15.89 -14.17 18.27
N ARG A 59 -16.44 -15.39 18.27
CA ARG A 59 -17.87 -15.66 18.54
C ARG A 59 -18.17 -15.73 20.04
N ASP A 60 -17.16 -15.99 20.87
CA ASP A 60 -17.27 -15.88 22.33
C ASP A 60 -17.38 -14.40 22.73
N GLU A 61 -18.40 -14.08 23.53
CA GLU A 61 -18.69 -12.70 23.94
C GLU A 61 -17.60 -12.08 24.82
N GLU A 62 -16.93 -12.88 25.65
CA GLU A 62 -15.85 -12.40 26.51
C GLU A 62 -14.57 -12.18 25.70
N THR A 63 -14.26 -13.08 24.76
CA THR A 63 -13.15 -12.91 23.81
C THR A 63 -13.33 -11.64 22.98
N ALA A 64 -14.51 -11.46 22.37
CA ALA A 64 -14.82 -10.29 21.56
C ALA A 64 -14.75 -8.99 22.41
N ARG A 65 -15.32 -9.01 23.61
CA ARG A 65 -15.29 -7.86 24.53
C ARG A 65 -13.87 -7.47 24.92
N TYR A 66 -13.03 -8.45 25.25
CA TYR A 66 -11.63 -8.19 25.59
C TYR A 66 -10.90 -7.49 24.44
N HIS A 67 -11.00 -7.99 23.21
CA HIS A 67 -10.31 -7.39 22.06
C HIS A 67 -10.80 -5.97 21.79
N ILE A 68 -12.12 -5.74 21.81
CA ILE A 68 -12.69 -4.40 21.62
C ILE A 68 -12.20 -3.44 22.71
N GLN A 69 -12.26 -3.84 23.99
CA GLN A 69 -11.81 -2.99 25.09
C GLN A 69 -10.29 -2.75 25.05
N ASN A 70 -9.51 -3.77 24.69
CA ASN A 70 -8.06 -3.64 24.54
C ASN A 70 -7.70 -2.62 23.46
N THR A 71 -8.37 -2.69 22.29
CA THR A 71 -8.17 -1.69 21.24
C THR A 71 -8.55 -0.29 21.70
N LEU A 72 -9.74 -0.11 22.29
CA LEU A 72 -10.19 1.20 22.78
C LEU A 72 -9.27 1.77 23.87
N TRP A 73 -8.73 0.89 24.72
CA TRP A 73 -7.75 1.25 25.73
C TRP A 73 -6.45 1.74 25.08
N TRP A 74 -5.89 1.01 24.12
CA TRP A 74 -4.68 1.45 23.43
C TRP A 74 -4.86 2.78 22.71
N VAL A 75 -6.01 2.96 22.03
CA VAL A 75 -6.34 4.25 21.40
C VAL A 75 -6.39 5.36 22.45
N GLY A 76 -7.10 5.15 23.56
CA GLY A 76 -7.25 6.15 24.61
C GLY A 76 -5.95 6.47 25.36
N MET A 77 -5.08 5.48 25.52
CA MET A 77 -3.80 5.63 26.23
C MET A 77 -2.71 6.30 25.39
N THR A 78 -2.72 6.09 24.08
CA THR A 78 -1.63 6.54 23.20
C THR A 78 -2.01 7.74 22.34
N GLY A 79 -3.31 7.94 22.07
CA GLY A 79 -3.78 8.94 21.13
C GLY A 79 -3.38 8.65 19.68
N LEU A 80 -3.16 7.38 19.31
CA LEU A 80 -2.80 6.99 17.94
C LEU A 80 -3.82 7.48 16.90
N ASP A 81 -3.36 7.84 15.71
CA ASP A 81 -4.20 8.41 14.64
C ASP A 81 -4.91 7.35 13.76
N ALA A 82 -4.34 6.14 13.68
CA ALA A 82 -4.83 5.05 12.84
C ALA A 82 -4.35 3.68 13.33
N ILE A 83 -5.10 2.63 13.03
CA ILE A 83 -4.78 1.24 13.34
C ILE A 83 -4.42 0.50 12.06
N ARG A 84 -3.28 -0.20 12.06
CA ARG A 84 -3.00 -1.29 11.11
C ARG A 84 -3.47 -2.59 11.75
N GLN A 85 -4.47 -3.22 11.17
CA GLN A 85 -5.02 -4.49 11.63
C GLN A 85 -4.39 -5.64 10.82
N ASP A 86 -3.65 -6.48 11.53
CA ASP A 86 -3.05 -7.71 11.01
C ASP A 86 -4.15 -8.70 10.58
N THR A 87 -3.81 -9.58 9.62
CA THR A 87 -4.56 -10.82 9.35
C THR A 87 -6.09 -10.62 9.22
N TRP A 88 -6.52 -9.56 8.54
CA TRP A 88 -7.93 -9.13 8.51
C TRP A 88 -8.89 -10.24 8.06
N GLN A 89 -8.48 -10.97 7.01
CA GLN A 89 -9.26 -12.03 6.37
C GLN A 89 -9.42 -13.32 7.18
N TYR A 90 -8.86 -13.42 8.39
CA TYR A 90 -8.91 -14.64 9.21
C TYR A 90 -9.85 -14.53 10.41
N VAL A 91 -10.66 -13.47 10.47
CA VAL A 91 -11.57 -13.22 11.59
C VAL A 91 -12.99 -12.97 11.06
N PRO A 92 -14.04 -13.49 11.72
CA PRO A 92 -15.41 -13.35 11.22
C PRO A 92 -15.91 -11.90 11.14
N ASP A 93 -16.68 -11.59 10.08
CA ASP A 93 -17.22 -10.26 9.83
C ASP A 93 -18.16 -9.74 10.94
N HIS A 94 -18.87 -10.62 11.66
CA HIS A 94 -19.71 -10.21 12.79
C HIS A 94 -18.87 -9.55 13.91
N PHE A 95 -17.64 -10.05 14.14
CA PHE A 95 -16.73 -9.46 15.09
C PHE A 95 -16.19 -8.13 14.56
N TRP A 96 -15.74 -8.08 13.31
CA TRP A 96 -15.25 -6.85 12.70
C TRP A 96 -16.29 -5.73 12.70
N HIS A 97 -17.54 -6.06 12.39
CA HIS A 97 -18.64 -5.12 12.46
C HIS A 97 -18.79 -4.51 13.86
N ARG A 98 -18.75 -5.33 14.91
CA ARG A 98 -18.82 -4.88 16.31
C ARG A 98 -17.60 -4.04 16.69
N TRP A 99 -16.41 -4.48 16.31
CA TRP A 99 -15.14 -3.83 16.62
C TRP A 99 -15.03 -2.47 15.94
N MET A 100 -15.31 -2.38 14.64
CA MET A 100 -15.36 -1.13 13.89
C MET A 100 -16.42 -0.18 14.45
N ASN A 101 -17.64 -0.65 14.76
CA ASN A 101 -18.67 0.20 15.35
C ASN A 101 -18.26 0.74 16.73
N ALA A 102 -17.60 -0.05 17.56
CA ALA A 102 -17.11 0.40 18.85
C ALA A 102 -16.03 1.49 18.69
N ILE A 103 -15.07 1.29 17.79
CA ILE A 103 -14.03 2.28 17.49
C ILE A 103 -14.64 3.57 16.95
N LYS A 104 -15.52 3.49 15.95
CA LYS A 104 -16.12 4.68 15.34
C LYS A 104 -17.04 5.43 16.28
N ARG A 105 -17.63 4.76 17.28
CA ARG A 105 -18.42 5.41 18.31
C ARG A 105 -17.56 6.25 19.25
N GLU A 106 -16.44 5.69 19.74
CA GLU A 106 -15.57 6.40 20.69
C GLU A 106 -14.60 7.37 19.99
N TYR A 107 -14.15 7.03 18.78
CA TYR A 107 -13.15 7.74 17.99
C TYR A 107 -13.58 7.85 16.52
N PRO A 108 -14.53 8.74 16.18
CA PRO A 108 -15.12 8.82 14.83
C PRO A 108 -14.14 9.05 13.67
N ASN A 109 -12.99 9.68 13.95
CA ASN A 109 -11.96 9.99 12.96
C ASN A 109 -10.85 8.93 12.87
N MET A 110 -10.88 7.90 13.72
CA MET A 110 -9.90 6.80 13.69
C MET A 110 -9.98 6.10 12.34
N ASN A 111 -8.85 5.87 11.68
CA ASN A 111 -8.81 5.11 10.43
C ASN A 111 -8.26 3.70 10.67
N VAL A 112 -8.83 2.68 10.05
CA VAL A 112 -8.31 1.31 10.13
C VAL A 112 -7.87 0.82 8.74
N VAL A 113 -6.60 0.43 8.62
CA VAL A 113 -6.07 -0.30 7.47
C VAL A 113 -6.00 -1.79 7.78
N GLY A 114 -6.78 -2.59 7.06
CA GLY A 114 -6.75 -4.04 7.15
C GLY A 114 -5.67 -4.64 6.24
N GLU A 115 -5.03 -5.71 6.69
CA GLU A 115 -4.14 -6.51 5.87
C GLU A 115 -4.85 -7.69 5.23
N VAL A 116 -4.95 -7.63 3.91
CA VAL A 116 -5.37 -8.71 3.01
C VAL A 116 -4.22 -8.89 2.01
N LEU A 117 -3.30 -9.81 2.33
CA LEU A 117 -2.11 -10.05 1.51
C LEU A 117 -2.47 -10.95 0.32
N ASP A 118 -3.02 -10.33 -0.72
CA ASP A 118 -3.38 -11.00 -1.98
C ASP A 118 -3.18 -10.08 -3.19
N GLY A 119 -2.87 -10.66 -4.34
CA GLY A 119 -2.61 -9.93 -5.58
C GLY A 119 -3.83 -9.73 -6.48
N ASP A 120 -4.96 -10.40 -6.20
CA ASP A 120 -6.21 -10.25 -6.94
C ASP A 120 -6.99 -9.03 -6.43
N PRO A 121 -7.20 -7.99 -7.27
CA PRO A 121 -7.99 -6.83 -6.87
C PRO A 121 -9.43 -7.17 -6.50
N ALA A 122 -10.04 -8.23 -7.05
CA ALA A 122 -11.40 -8.63 -6.67
C ALA A 122 -11.43 -9.19 -5.24
N HIS A 123 -10.44 -9.99 -4.87
CA HIS A 123 -10.29 -10.53 -3.52
C HIS A 123 -10.03 -9.42 -2.50
N VAL A 124 -9.06 -8.54 -2.76
CA VAL A 124 -8.76 -7.42 -1.87
C VAL A 124 -9.97 -6.50 -1.74
N ALA A 125 -10.63 -6.14 -2.85
CA ALA A 125 -11.80 -5.27 -2.81
C ALA A 125 -12.95 -5.85 -1.98
N PHE A 126 -13.15 -7.18 -1.98
CA PHE A 126 -14.22 -7.83 -1.22
C PHE A 126 -14.24 -7.40 0.25
N PHE A 127 -13.07 -7.20 0.87
CA PHE A 127 -12.95 -6.85 2.28
C PHE A 127 -13.09 -5.36 2.60
N GLN A 128 -13.12 -4.46 1.61
CA GLN A 128 -13.34 -3.03 1.90
C GLN A 128 -14.80 -2.82 2.32
N GLY A 129 -14.99 -2.15 3.46
CA GLY A 129 -16.30 -1.87 4.01
C GLY A 129 -17.12 -0.87 3.18
N GLY A 130 -18.35 -0.62 3.62
CA GLY A 130 -19.34 0.18 2.89
C GLY A 130 -20.28 -0.66 2.03
N ARG A 131 -20.18 -1.99 2.12
CA ARG A 131 -21.09 -2.97 1.53
C ARG A 131 -21.10 -4.26 2.36
N PRO A 132 -22.22 -4.98 2.41
CA PRO A 132 -22.26 -6.28 3.06
C PRO A 132 -21.46 -7.33 2.27
N GLY A 133 -20.81 -8.25 3.00
CA GLY A 133 -20.25 -9.48 2.47
C GLY A 133 -21.32 -10.51 2.09
N LEU A 134 -20.91 -11.73 1.76
CA LEU A 134 -21.84 -12.82 1.40
C LEU A 134 -22.73 -13.27 2.58
N ASP A 135 -22.27 -13.05 3.81
CA ASP A 135 -23.02 -13.31 5.04
C ASP A 135 -24.04 -12.19 5.38
N GLY A 136 -24.10 -11.13 4.57
CA GLY A 136 -24.97 -9.98 4.76
C GLY A 136 -24.43 -8.93 5.74
N ILE A 137 -23.20 -9.06 6.22
CA ILE A 137 -22.59 -8.17 7.21
C ILE A 137 -21.55 -7.27 6.53
N ASP A 138 -21.64 -5.96 6.76
CA ASP A 138 -20.57 -5.03 6.38
C ASP A 138 -19.54 -4.97 7.50
N SER A 139 -18.30 -5.39 7.24
CA SER A 139 -17.19 -5.31 8.21
C SER A 139 -16.87 -3.87 8.63
N ARG A 140 -17.28 -2.89 7.81
CA ARG A 140 -17.04 -1.45 7.93
C ARG A 140 -15.57 -1.04 7.88
N LEU A 141 -14.70 -1.90 7.34
CA LEU A 141 -13.28 -1.58 7.17
C LEU A 141 -13.09 -0.31 6.33
N ASP A 142 -12.28 0.63 6.81
CA ASP A 142 -12.06 1.89 6.09
C ASP A 142 -11.20 1.71 4.85
N THR A 143 -10.09 0.98 4.97
CA THR A 143 -9.11 0.83 3.90
C THR A 143 -8.26 -0.43 4.03
N LEU A 144 -7.49 -0.74 2.99
CA LEU A 144 -6.65 -1.93 2.86
C LEU A 144 -5.26 -1.56 2.34
N PHE A 145 -4.29 -2.43 2.59
CA PHE A 145 -3.05 -2.41 1.81
C PHE A 145 -3.32 -2.81 0.36
N ASP A 146 -2.80 -2.03 -0.58
CA ASP A 146 -3.00 -2.24 -2.01
C ASP A 146 -2.02 -3.27 -2.56
N PHE A 147 -2.12 -4.52 -2.09
CA PHE A 147 -1.29 -5.62 -2.58
C PHE A 147 -1.57 -5.96 -4.05
N ALA A 148 -2.80 -5.70 -4.52
CA ALA A 148 -3.15 -5.82 -5.93
C ALA A 148 -2.29 -4.91 -6.82
N LEU A 149 -2.04 -3.66 -6.41
CA LEU A 149 -1.15 -2.74 -7.13
C LEU A 149 0.34 -3.00 -6.83
N TYR A 150 0.69 -3.48 -5.64
CA TYR A 150 2.07 -3.83 -5.25
C TYR A 150 2.77 -4.75 -6.26
N TYR A 151 2.15 -5.87 -6.63
CA TYR A 151 2.78 -6.86 -7.52
C TYR A 151 3.10 -6.33 -8.93
N PRO A 152 2.18 -5.69 -9.69
CA PRO A 152 2.49 -5.14 -11.00
C PRO A 152 3.53 -4.01 -10.94
N ILE A 153 3.57 -3.23 -9.85
CA ILE A 153 4.65 -2.23 -9.65
C ILE A 153 6.01 -2.92 -9.58
N ARG A 154 6.14 -3.96 -8.75
CA ARG A 154 7.41 -4.69 -8.60
C ARG A 154 7.82 -5.40 -9.89
N ARG A 155 6.88 -6.03 -10.59
CA ARG A 155 7.16 -6.62 -11.91
C ARG A 155 7.64 -5.58 -12.92
N ALA A 156 7.01 -4.41 -12.98
CA ALA A 156 7.37 -3.37 -13.94
C ALA A 156 8.76 -2.76 -13.66
N PHE A 157 9.04 -2.42 -12.40
CA PHE A 157 10.24 -1.63 -12.04
C PHE A 157 11.39 -2.46 -11.45
N GLY A 158 11.12 -3.66 -10.93
CA GLY A 158 12.09 -4.58 -10.33
C GLY A 158 12.43 -5.78 -11.23
N GLU A 159 11.55 -6.18 -12.14
CA GLU A 159 11.78 -7.31 -13.06
C GLU A 159 11.85 -6.90 -14.54
N GLY A 160 11.51 -5.65 -14.85
CA GLY A 160 11.54 -5.11 -16.22
C GLY A 160 10.34 -5.51 -17.09
N GLN A 161 9.25 -6.01 -16.49
CA GLN A 161 8.01 -6.29 -17.20
C GLN A 161 7.31 -5.00 -17.67
N SER A 162 6.23 -5.14 -18.43
CA SER A 162 5.46 -4.02 -18.98
C SER A 162 4.79 -3.18 -17.88
N ILE A 163 4.99 -1.87 -17.93
CA ILE A 163 4.32 -0.91 -17.04
C ILE A 163 2.79 -0.86 -17.29
N ARG A 164 2.32 -1.37 -18.43
CA ARG A 164 0.88 -1.43 -18.75
C ARG A 164 0.09 -2.19 -17.69
N SER A 165 0.69 -3.21 -17.08
CA SER A 165 0.05 -3.99 -16.01
C SER A 165 -0.35 -3.12 -14.80
N VAL A 166 0.41 -2.06 -14.49
CA VAL A 166 0.06 -1.09 -13.45
C VAL A 166 -1.21 -0.33 -13.82
N ALA A 167 -1.30 0.18 -15.05
CA ALA A 167 -2.49 0.90 -15.52
C ALA A 167 -3.72 -0.01 -15.63
N GLN A 168 -3.53 -1.29 -15.99
CA GLN A 168 -4.59 -2.30 -16.02
C GLN A 168 -5.11 -2.62 -14.62
N THR A 169 -4.24 -2.70 -13.62
CA THR A 169 -4.66 -2.87 -12.22
C THR A 169 -5.40 -1.64 -11.70
N LEU A 170 -4.91 -0.42 -11.98
CA LEU A 170 -5.63 0.81 -11.63
C LEU A 170 -7.00 0.91 -12.32
N ALA A 171 -7.19 0.30 -13.49
CA ALA A 171 -8.51 0.22 -14.12
C ALA A 171 -9.51 -0.65 -13.34
N GLN A 172 -9.03 -1.54 -12.47
CA GLN A 172 -9.85 -2.36 -11.55
C GLN A 172 -10.27 -1.59 -10.28
N ASP A 173 -9.92 -0.30 -10.15
CA ASP A 173 -10.35 0.56 -9.04
C ASP A 173 -11.87 0.62 -8.89
N HIS A 174 -12.63 0.35 -9.97
CA HIS A 174 -14.09 0.26 -9.95
C HIS A 174 -14.66 -0.87 -9.08
N LEU A 175 -13.83 -1.85 -8.68
CA LEU A 175 -14.22 -2.93 -7.76
C LEU A 175 -14.33 -2.45 -6.31
N TYR A 176 -13.61 -1.38 -5.96
CA TYR A 176 -13.50 -0.86 -4.60
C TYR A 176 -14.59 0.18 -4.31
N PRO A 177 -15.25 0.16 -3.13
CA PRO A 177 -16.12 1.25 -2.71
C PRO A 177 -15.40 2.60 -2.67
N ASN A 178 -14.13 2.59 -2.26
CA ASN A 178 -13.28 3.78 -2.29
C ASN A 178 -11.80 3.42 -2.52
N PRO A 179 -11.32 3.42 -3.78
CA PRO A 179 -9.92 3.14 -4.08
C PRO A 179 -8.98 4.27 -3.61
N ASP A 180 -9.46 5.50 -3.48
CA ASP A 180 -8.61 6.66 -3.16
C ASP A 180 -8.01 6.62 -1.74
N VAL A 181 -8.46 5.71 -0.89
CA VAL A 181 -7.95 5.53 0.48
C VAL A 181 -7.02 4.34 0.65
N LEU A 182 -6.85 3.46 -0.35
CA LEU A 182 -5.97 2.28 -0.20
C LEU A 182 -4.52 2.68 0.08
N VAL A 183 -3.83 1.85 0.85
CA VAL A 183 -2.44 2.09 1.24
C VAL A 183 -1.52 1.46 0.20
N THR A 184 -0.99 2.27 -0.71
CA THR A 184 -0.03 1.81 -1.74
C THR A 184 1.34 1.59 -1.12
N LEU A 185 2.03 0.53 -1.52
CA LEU A 185 3.30 0.12 -0.92
C LEU A 185 4.24 -0.52 -1.95
N LEU A 186 5.55 -0.50 -1.66
CA LEU A 186 6.56 -1.28 -2.38
C LEU A 186 6.98 -2.54 -1.63
N GLY A 187 6.62 -2.61 -0.34
CA GLY A 187 6.99 -3.68 0.56
C GLY A 187 6.74 -3.29 2.01
N ASN A 188 6.80 -4.30 2.85
CA ASN A 188 6.70 -4.24 4.29
C ASN A 188 7.64 -5.30 4.90
N HIS A 189 7.44 -5.61 6.17
CA HIS A 189 8.22 -6.59 6.91
C HIS A 189 7.96 -8.08 6.57
N ASP A 190 6.98 -8.41 5.73
CA ASP A 190 6.62 -9.80 5.43
C ASP A 190 7.08 -10.26 4.04
N VAL A 191 7.51 -9.31 3.20
CA VAL A 191 7.97 -9.56 1.84
C VAL A 191 9.45 -9.19 1.67
N PRO A 192 10.17 -9.79 0.72
CA PRO A 192 11.52 -9.37 0.38
C PRO A 192 11.60 -7.88 0.00
N ARG A 193 12.73 -7.27 0.33
CA ARG A 193 13.02 -5.87 -0.05
C ARG A 193 12.88 -5.69 -1.55
N PHE A 194 12.44 -4.52 -2.01
CA PHE A 194 12.37 -4.23 -3.46
C PHE A 194 13.72 -4.47 -4.14
N MET A 195 14.81 -4.09 -3.48
CA MET A 195 16.17 -4.27 -3.99
C MET A 195 16.65 -5.73 -4.00
N ASN A 196 15.82 -6.70 -3.61
CA ASN A 196 16.08 -8.13 -3.75
C ASN A 196 15.45 -8.73 -5.02
N GLU A 197 14.64 -7.97 -5.77
CA GLU A 197 14.16 -8.45 -7.07
C GLU A 197 15.32 -8.66 -8.03
N LYS A 198 15.20 -9.69 -8.87
CA LYS A 198 16.29 -10.15 -9.75
C LYS A 198 16.83 -9.04 -10.68
N GLY A 199 15.96 -8.13 -11.13
CA GLY A 199 16.32 -7.00 -11.99
C GLY A 199 16.38 -5.65 -11.27
N ALA A 200 16.28 -5.62 -9.93
CA ALA A 200 16.20 -4.37 -9.20
C ALA A 200 17.49 -3.57 -9.28
N ILE A 201 17.33 -2.33 -9.75
CA ILE A 201 18.34 -1.28 -9.78
C ILE A 201 17.77 -0.04 -9.10
N VAL A 202 18.64 0.85 -8.62
CA VAL A 202 18.21 2.09 -7.94
C VAL A 202 17.29 2.95 -8.80
N ALA A 203 17.54 3.03 -10.11
CA ALA A 203 16.66 3.77 -11.00
C ALA A 203 15.22 3.19 -11.02
N GLY A 204 15.08 1.86 -10.99
CA GLY A 204 13.79 1.17 -10.89
C GLY A 204 13.10 1.43 -9.55
N LEU A 205 13.84 1.38 -8.44
CA LEU A 205 13.32 1.74 -7.12
C LEU A 205 12.80 3.19 -7.10
N LYS A 206 13.56 4.15 -7.66
CA LYS A 206 13.15 5.55 -7.75
C LYS A 206 11.89 5.75 -8.59
N LEU A 207 11.71 4.99 -9.67
CA LEU A 207 10.47 4.99 -10.46
C LEU A 207 9.29 4.43 -9.66
N ALA A 208 9.48 3.30 -8.97
CA ALA A 208 8.46 2.68 -8.13
C ALA A 208 8.05 3.61 -6.97
N GLN A 209 9.02 4.24 -6.29
CA GLN A 209 8.80 5.25 -5.27
C GLN A 209 8.03 6.46 -5.82
N THR A 210 8.38 6.91 -7.04
CA THR A 210 7.67 8.01 -7.70
C THR A 210 6.21 7.64 -7.91
N LEU A 211 5.93 6.45 -8.43
CA LEU A 211 4.57 5.97 -8.69
C LEU A 211 3.73 5.93 -7.39
N ILE A 212 4.19 5.25 -6.33
CA ILE A 212 3.40 5.17 -5.08
C ILE A 212 3.21 6.55 -4.42
N MET A 213 4.18 7.45 -4.56
CA MET A 213 4.09 8.80 -3.99
C MET A 213 3.18 9.74 -4.80
N THR A 214 2.82 9.39 -6.04
CA THR A 214 2.07 10.28 -6.95
C THR A 214 0.76 9.69 -7.48
N THR A 215 0.54 8.39 -7.34
CA THR A 215 -0.75 7.73 -7.59
C THR A 215 -1.78 8.02 -6.48
N ARG A 216 -3.02 7.60 -6.69
CA ARG A 216 -4.11 7.66 -5.70
C ARG A 216 -3.82 6.79 -4.48
N GLY A 217 -4.49 7.04 -3.36
CA GLY A 217 -4.21 6.31 -2.11
C GLY A 217 -3.20 7.01 -1.20
N ALA A 218 -2.84 6.31 -0.12
CA ALA A 218 -1.87 6.72 0.89
C ALA A 218 -0.56 5.91 0.74
N PRO A 219 0.58 6.53 0.41
CA PRO A 219 1.84 5.79 0.29
C PRO A 219 2.38 5.36 1.65
N GLN A 220 2.71 4.08 1.78
CA GLN A 220 3.51 3.53 2.86
C GLN A 220 4.93 3.25 2.35
N LEU A 221 5.92 3.74 3.09
CA LEU A 221 7.35 3.48 2.88
C LEU A 221 7.85 2.53 3.97
N TYR A 222 8.73 1.60 3.64
CA TYR A 222 9.32 0.66 4.61
C TYR A 222 10.74 1.11 4.96
N TYR A 223 11.07 1.16 6.25
CA TYR A 223 12.32 1.74 6.74
C TYR A 223 13.53 1.11 6.04
N GLY A 224 14.46 1.91 5.55
CA GLY A 224 15.62 1.45 4.79
C GLY A 224 15.44 1.45 3.28
N ASP A 225 14.21 1.48 2.75
CA ASP A 225 13.99 1.59 1.30
C ASP A 225 14.41 2.99 0.79
N GLU A 226 14.39 4.01 1.66
CA GLU A 226 14.92 5.36 1.39
C GLU A 226 16.44 5.42 1.22
N ILE A 227 17.15 4.34 1.54
CA ILE A 227 18.57 4.15 1.24
C ILE A 227 18.83 2.82 0.50
N ALA A 228 17.80 2.27 -0.16
CA ALA A 228 17.88 1.07 -0.98
C ALA A 228 18.48 -0.16 -0.28
N ILE A 229 18.11 -0.41 1.00
CA ILE A 229 18.53 -1.64 1.69
C ILE A 229 18.06 -2.88 0.92
N ARG A 230 18.96 -3.85 0.81
CA ARG A 230 18.70 -5.19 0.23
C ARG A 230 18.37 -6.18 1.34
N GLY A 231 17.58 -7.20 1.00
CA GLY A 231 17.21 -8.27 1.93
C GLY A 231 16.20 -9.23 1.30
N GLY A 232 16.46 -10.53 1.45
CA GLY A 232 15.57 -11.62 1.05
C GLY A 232 14.32 -11.73 1.93
N GLY A 233 13.77 -12.94 2.09
CA GLY A 233 12.67 -13.19 3.03
C GLY A 233 13.12 -13.04 4.50
N ASP A 234 12.18 -13.21 5.43
CA ASP A 234 12.47 -13.17 6.87
C ASP A 234 13.62 -14.11 7.27
N PRO A 235 14.57 -13.66 8.13
CA PRO A 235 14.67 -12.34 8.77
C PRO A 235 15.44 -11.28 7.96
N ASP A 236 15.85 -11.58 6.73
CA ASP A 236 16.76 -10.75 5.96
C ASP A 236 16.14 -9.41 5.48
N ASN A 237 14.81 -9.34 5.36
CA ASN A 237 14.07 -8.10 5.11
C ASN A 237 13.92 -7.19 6.35
N ARG A 238 14.33 -7.67 7.55
CA ARG A 238 14.17 -6.99 8.85
C ARG A 238 15.50 -6.62 9.51
N ARG A 239 16.58 -6.49 8.73
CA ARG A 239 17.90 -6.05 9.22
C ARG A 239 17.81 -4.70 9.95
N ASP A 240 18.67 -4.53 10.95
CA ASP A 240 18.82 -3.27 11.68
C ASP A 240 19.09 -2.10 10.73
N PHE A 241 18.47 -0.97 11.02
CA PHE A 241 18.77 0.25 10.27
C PHE A 241 20.20 0.70 10.60
N PRO A 242 21.07 0.98 9.60
CA PRO A 242 22.45 1.35 9.84
C PRO A 242 22.56 2.66 10.64
N GLY A 243 23.08 2.60 11.86
CA GLY A 243 23.15 3.72 12.81
C GLY A 243 22.10 3.67 13.91
N GLY A 244 21.22 2.66 13.89
CA GLY A 244 20.17 2.45 14.88
C GLY A 244 20.68 2.01 16.24
N PHE A 245 21.88 1.42 16.30
CA PHE A 245 22.44 0.87 17.54
C PHE A 245 23.77 1.53 17.94
N PRO A 246 24.01 1.72 19.25
CA PRO A 246 25.31 2.13 19.75
C PRO A 246 26.42 1.18 19.29
N GLY A 247 27.48 1.73 18.71
CA GLY A 247 28.61 0.97 18.18
C GLY A 247 28.51 0.61 16.69
N ASP A 248 27.42 0.97 16.01
CA ASP A 248 27.33 0.82 14.56
C ASP A 248 28.47 1.54 13.85
N ALA A 249 29.19 0.82 13.00
CA ALA A 249 30.33 1.35 12.25
C ALA A 249 29.94 2.45 11.24
N ARG A 250 28.66 2.55 10.90
CA ARG A 250 28.10 3.52 9.96
C ARG A 250 26.76 4.03 10.47
N ASN A 251 26.51 5.33 10.32
CA ASN A 251 25.25 5.97 10.68
C ASN A 251 24.54 6.57 9.46
N ALA A 252 23.53 5.88 8.93
CA ALA A 252 22.78 6.32 7.76
C ALA A 252 21.71 7.39 8.06
N PHE A 253 21.55 7.81 9.33
CA PHE A 253 20.75 9.00 9.67
C PHE A 253 21.45 10.30 9.23
N THR A 254 22.79 10.31 9.12
CA THR A 254 23.57 11.47 8.66
C THR A 254 23.88 11.38 7.18
N LYS A 255 24.14 12.53 6.52
CA LYS A 255 24.52 12.56 5.11
C LYS A 255 25.88 11.91 4.88
N GLU A 256 26.80 12.11 5.80
CA GLU A 256 28.18 11.65 5.75
C GLU A 256 28.27 10.12 5.92
N GLY A 257 27.32 9.51 6.63
CA GLY A 257 27.25 8.06 6.80
C GLY A 257 26.47 7.32 5.71
N ARG A 258 25.98 8.02 4.67
CA ARG A 258 25.35 7.41 3.49
C ARG A 258 26.34 7.37 2.34
N THR A 259 26.33 6.28 1.57
CA THR A 259 27.08 6.25 0.30
C THR A 259 26.46 7.23 -0.70
N PRO A 260 27.17 7.62 -1.77
CA PRO A 260 26.60 8.51 -2.80
C PRO A 260 25.28 8.00 -3.41
N GLU A 261 25.19 6.69 -3.66
CA GLU A 261 23.97 6.05 -4.18
C GLU A 261 22.82 6.09 -3.15
N GLN A 262 23.10 5.82 -1.88
CA GLN A 262 22.11 5.93 -0.81
C GLN A 262 21.62 7.36 -0.62
N GLN A 263 22.53 8.32 -0.69
CA GLN A 263 22.20 9.73 -0.59
C GLN A 263 21.33 10.19 -1.77
N ASP A 264 21.56 9.68 -2.98
CA ASP A 264 20.71 9.94 -4.14
C ASP A 264 19.28 9.41 -3.95
N VAL A 265 19.11 8.17 -3.48
CA VAL A 265 17.79 7.60 -3.17
C VAL A 265 17.09 8.40 -2.07
N PHE A 266 17.82 8.76 -1.01
CA PHE A 266 17.25 9.53 0.08
C PHE A 266 16.76 10.91 -0.38
N GLU A 267 17.56 11.64 -1.16
CA GLU A 267 17.14 12.95 -1.66
C GLU A 267 15.97 12.84 -2.63
N HIS A 268 15.87 11.74 -3.38
CA HIS A 268 14.71 11.46 -4.22
C HIS A 268 13.45 11.25 -3.39
N VAL A 269 13.48 10.39 -2.37
CA VAL A 269 12.33 10.18 -1.47
C VAL A 269 11.96 11.47 -0.72
N ARG A 270 12.96 12.21 -0.23
CA ARG A 270 12.75 13.52 0.42
C ARG A 270 12.08 14.51 -0.53
N ARG A 271 12.50 14.57 -1.79
CA ARG A 271 11.89 15.42 -2.82
C ARG A 271 10.47 14.99 -3.11
N LEU A 272 10.19 13.70 -3.28
CA LEU A 272 8.84 13.18 -3.49
C LEU A 272 7.91 13.53 -2.32
N ALA A 273 8.36 13.37 -1.07
CA ALA A 273 7.59 13.72 0.12
C ALA A 273 7.23 15.21 0.14
N ARG A 274 8.20 16.08 -0.19
CA ARG A 274 7.98 17.53 -0.32
C ARG A 274 7.01 17.87 -1.45
N VAL A 275 7.19 17.28 -2.63
CA VAL A 275 6.31 17.53 -3.79
C VAL A 275 4.88 17.09 -3.50
N ARG A 276 4.68 15.93 -2.86
CA ARG A 276 3.36 15.43 -2.46
C ARG A 276 2.69 16.33 -1.41
N SER A 277 3.45 16.90 -0.47
CA SER A 277 2.88 17.81 0.53
C SER A 277 2.47 19.16 -0.08
N GLU A 278 3.29 19.71 -0.98
CA GLU A 278 3.07 20.98 -1.66
C GLU A 278 1.95 20.91 -2.72
N LEU A 279 1.86 19.82 -3.49
CA LEU A 279 0.88 19.65 -4.55
C LEU A 279 -0.38 18.91 -4.06
N GLU A 280 -1.43 19.67 -3.76
CA GLU A 280 -2.72 19.14 -3.34
C GLU A 280 -3.32 18.04 -4.26
N PRO A 281 -3.20 18.13 -5.61
CA PRO A 281 -3.71 17.06 -6.48
C PRO A 281 -3.08 15.69 -6.23
N LEU A 282 -1.82 15.62 -5.79
CA LEU A 282 -1.19 14.33 -5.46
C LEU A 282 -1.82 13.64 -4.24
N ARG A 283 -2.51 14.41 -3.38
CA ARG A 283 -3.19 13.89 -2.19
C ARG A 283 -4.70 13.73 -2.36
N ARG A 284 -5.33 14.57 -3.20
CA ARG A 284 -6.80 14.69 -3.27
C ARG A 284 -7.36 14.64 -4.69
N GLY A 285 -6.52 14.58 -5.72
CA GLY A 285 -6.95 14.61 -7.11
C GLY A 285 -7.39 13.25 -7.63
N ARG A 286 -8.39 13.24 -8.51
CA ARG A 286 -8.72 12.03 -9.29
C ARG A 286 -7.55 11.69 -10.23
N LEU A 287 -7.31 10.41 -10.45
CA LEU A 287 -6.32 9.94 -11.42
C LEU A 287 -6.93 9.93 -12.83
N VAL A 288 -6.17 10.40 -13.82
CA VAL A 288 -6.59 10.44 -15.23
C VAL A 288 -5.46 9.89 -16.09
N ASN A 289 -5.70 8.79 -16.79
CA ASN A 289 -4.74 8.24 -17.76
C ASN A 289 -4.61 9.17 -18.97
N LEU A 290 -3.38 9.50 -19.36
CA LEU A 290 -3.10 10.39 -20.49
C LEU A 290 -2.33 9.68 -21.62
N TYR A 291 -1.43 8.76 -21.27
CA TYR A 291 -0.63 8.00 -22.23
C TYR A 291 -0.20 6.67 -21.62
N ILE A 292 -0.40 5.56 -22.34
CA ILE A 292 0.01 4.21 -21.90
C ILE A 292 0.67 3.49 -23.07
N ALA A 293 1.91 3.05 -22.89
CA ALA A 293 2.62 2.16 -23.79
C ALA A 293 3.25 1.00 -23.00
N GLU A 294 4.16 0.23 -23.61
CA GLU A 294 4.81 -0.91 -22.95
C GLU A 294 5.69 -0.49 -21.77
N GLN A 295 6.46 0.59 -21.91
CA GLN A 295 7.39 1.08 -20.87
C GLN A 295 7.24 2.57 -20.57
N GLN A 296 6.18 3.18 -21.06
CA GLN A 296 5.89 4.60 -20.87
C GLN A 296 4.48 4.76 -20.31
N TYR A 297 4.35 5.58 -19.27
CA TYR A 297 3.07 5.86 -18.64
C TYR A 297 3.01 7.33 -18.26
N ALA A 298 1.95 8.02 -18.67
CA ALA A 298 1.64 9.35 -18.21
C ALA A 298 0.19 9.42 -17.71
N TYR A 299 0.03 10.08 -16.56
CA TYR A 299 -1.26 10.29 -15.95
C TYR A 299 -1.29 11.65 -15.24
N ALA A 300 -2.48 12.22 -15.09
CA ALA A 300 -2.70 13.39 -14.25
C ALA A 300 -3.33 13.01 -12.92
N ARG A 301 -3.00 13.79 -11.90
CA ARG A 301 -3.80 13.94 -10.69
C ARG A 301 -4.44 15.32 -10.75
N THR A 302 -5.76 15.39 -10.69
CA THR A 302 -6.49 16.65 -10.90
C THR A 302 -7.57 16.89 -9.85
N THR A 303 -7.61 18.11 -9.34
CA THR A 303 -8.74 18.65 -8.56
C THR A 303 -9.43 19.75 -9.37
N PRO A 304 -10.57 20.29 -8.90
CA PRO A 304 -11.18 21.43 -9.59
C PRO A 304 -10.29 22.68 -9.66
N ARG A 305 -9.22 22.77 -8.86
CA ARG A 305 -8.37 23.97 -8.74
C ARG A 305 -6.99 23.82 -9.37
N SER A 306 -6.44 22.62 -9.40
CA SER A 306 -5.08 22.40 -9.91
C SER A 306 -4.85 20.97 -10.36
N SER A 307 -3.77 20.78 -11.13
CA SER A 307 -3.38 19.48 -11.66
C SER A 307 -1.87 19.28 -11.61
N ALA A 308 -1.46 18.03 -11.45
CA ALA A 308 -0.09 17.57 -11.63
C ALA A 308 -0.10 16.47 -12.70
N VAL A 309 0.80 16.56 -13.68
CA VAL A 309 1.00 15.56 -14.72
C VAL A 309 2.27 14.78 -14.41
N ILE A 310 2.13 13.48 -14.21
CA ILE A 310 3.22 12.55 -13.95
C ILE A 310 3.56 11.88 -15.28
N VAL A 311 4.85 11.83 -15.61
CA VAL A 311 5.36 11.15 -16.81
C VAL A 311 6.46 10.19 -16.37
N ILE A 312 6.35 8.92 -16.73
CA ILE A 312 7.28 7.85 -16.35
C ILE A 312 7.82 7.21 -17.63
N ASN A 313 9.15 7.19 -17.76
CA ASN A 313 9.88 6.39 -18.73
C ASN A 313 10.58 5.23 -18.02
N ASN A 314 9.97 4.06 -18.07
CA ASN A 314 10.55 2.80 -17.58
C ASN A 314 11.49 2.16 -18.61
N ASP A 315 11.73 2.77 -19.76
CA ASP A 315 12.62 2.19 -20.78
C ASP A 315 14.10 2.39 -20.43
N ALA A 316 14.96 1.52 -20.96
CA ALA A 316 16.41 1.67 -20.90
C ALA A 316 16.94 2.74 -21.88
N ARG A 317 16.07 3.32 -22.71
CA ARG A 317 16.40 4.41 -23.64
C ARG A 317 15.59 5.67 -23.33
N PRO A 318 16.10 6.87 -23.69
CA PRO A 318 15.30 8.08 -23.67
C PRO A 318 14.05 7.94 -24.54
N ALA A 319 12.95 8.56 -24.12
CA ALA A 319 11.68 8.52 -24.84
C ALA A 319 11.07 9.93 -24.93
N THR A 320 10.44 10.22 -26.08
CA THR A 320 9.63 11.44 -26.27
C THR A 320 8.16 11.06 -26.28
N PHE A 321 7.39 11.78 -25.49
CA PHE A 321 5.97 11.61 -25.27
C PHE A 321 5.24 12.78 -25.91
N GLU A 322 4.13 12.50 -26.57
CA GLU A 322 3.22 13.51 -27.10
C GLU A 322 1.79 13.02 -26.85
N PHE A 323 1.06 13.74 -26.00
CA PHE A 323 -0.29 13.33 -25.58
C PHE A 323 -1.14 14.52 -25.16
N SER A 324 -2.46 14.30 -25.17
CA SER A 324 -3.42 15.32 -24.76
C SER A 324 -3.47 15.44 -23.25
N VAL A 325 -3.56 16.68 -22.76
CA VAL A 325 -3.78 17.04 -21.36
C VAL A 325 -5.14 17.70 -21.14
N THR A 326 -6.03 17.69 -22.14
CA THR A 326 -7.37 18.27 -22.04
C THR A 326 -8.17 17.67 -20.87
N ALA A 327 -8.03 16.37 -20.64
CA ALA A 327 -8.69 15.67 -19.53
C ALA A 327 -8.10 16.00 -18.14
N ALA A 328 -6.97 16.72 -18.09
CA ALA A 328 -6.27 17.14 -16.88
C ALA A 328 -6.58 18.59 -16.47
N ASN A 329 -7.60 19.24 -17.06
CA ASN A 329 -7.99 20.62 -16.73
C ASN A 329 -6.83 21.63 -16.81
N LEU A 330 -5.91 21.45 -17.76
CA LEU A 330 -4.82 22.37 -18.01
C LEU A 330 -5.18 23.31 -19.16
N GLU A 331 -5.05 24.61 -18.93
CA GLU A 331 -5.33 25.63 -19.94
C GLU A 331 -4.27 25.65 -21.04
N ASN A 332 -4.69 25.99 -22.26
CA ASN A 332 -3.76 26.23 -23.36
C ASN A 332 -2.83 27.41 -23.01
N GLY A 333 -1.53 27.25 -23.24
CA GLY A 333 -0.51 28.22 -22.84
C GLY A 333 -0.01 28.08 -21.40
N ALA A 334 -0.59 27.19 -20.59
CA ALA A 334 -0.08 26.91 -19.24
C ALA A 334 1.39 26.47 -19.29
N ARG A 335 2.18 26.98 -18.33
CA ARG A 335 3.58 26.61 -18.14
C ARG A 335 3.70 25.66 -16.97
N LEU A 336 4.25 24.48 -17.23
CA LEU A 336 4.47 23.43 -16.26
C LEU A 336 5.96 23.32 -15.96
N THR A 337 6.33 23.41 -14.69
CA THR A 337 7.69 23.20 -14.22
C THR A 337 7.81 21.78 -13.66
N ASP A 338 8.91 21.08 -13.93
CA ASP A 338 9.18 19.77 -13.36
C ASP A 338 9.66 19.88 -11.91
N ARG A 339 8.88 19.30 -11.01
CA ARG A 339 9.12 19.31 -9.56
C ARG A 339 10.13 18.27 -9.10
N LEU A 340 10.53 17.34 -9.99
CA LEU A 340 11.61 16.39 -9.74
C LEU A 340 12.95 16.84 -10.31
N ASP A 341 12.99 17.97 -11.05
CA ASP A 341 14.19 18.55 -11.66
C ASP A 341 14.88 17.60 -12.66
N VAL A 342 14.11 16.78 -13.38
CA VAL A 342 14.61 15.95 -14.49
C VAL A 342 14.59 16.76 -15.78
N ILE A 343 13.49 17.49 -16.04
CA ILE A 343 13.36 18.42 -17.17
C ILE A 343 13.71 19.83 -16.70
N LYS A 344 14.73 20.45 -17.32
CA LYS A 344 15.27 21.74 -16.89
C LYS A 344 14.51 22.96 -17.44
N THR A 345 13.65 22.75 -18.44
CA THR A 345 12.87 23.82 -19.08
C THR A 345 11.38 23.64 -18.81
N ASP A 346 10.65 24.75 -18.70
CA ASP A 346 9.19 24.68 -18.56
C ASP A 346 8.58 23.99 -19.80
N THR A 347 7.65 23.07 -19.57
CA THR A 347 6.82 22.46 -20.61
C THR A 347 5.59 23.33 -20.82
N ARG A 348 5.24 23.62 -22.07
CA ARG A 348 4.03 24.38 -22.40
C ARG A 348 2.92 23.47 -22.88
N VAL A 349 1.70 23.82 -22.51
CA VAL A 349 0.49 23.25 -23.12
C VAL A 349 0.21 23.99 -24.42
N GLU A 350 0.21 23.28 -25.54
CA GLU A 350 -0.04 23.83 -26.87
C GLU A 350 -1.17 23.04 -27.55
N SER A 351 -2.27 23.72 -27.86
CA SER A 351 -3.50 23.12 -28.40
C SER A 351 -4.02 21.93 -27.58
N GLY A 352 -3.91 22.01 -26.25
CA GLY A 352 -4.33 20.93 -25.34
C GLY A 352 -3.39 19.71 -25.33
N MET A 353 -2.21 19.81 -25.94
CA MET A 353 -1.18 18.78 -25.97
C MET A 353 0.04 19.22 -25.16
N ILE A 354 0.81 18.25 -24.67
CA ILE A 354 2.18 18.49 -24.23
C ILE A 354 3.14 17.54 -24.96
N ARG A 355 4.37 18.00 -25.15
CA ARG A 355 5.48 17.20 -25.65
C ARG A 355 6.63 17.21 -24.65
N VAL A 356 7.06 16.04 -24.22
CA VAL A 356 8.04 15.87 -23.15
C VAL A 356 9.05 14.81 -23.55
N THR A 357 10.34 15.04 -23.29
CA THR A 357 11.38 14.03 -23.47
C THR A 357 12.00 13.69 -22.12
N LEU A 358 11.99 12.40 -21.77
CA LEU A 358 12.61 11.90 -20.55
C LEU A 358 13.84 11.04 -20.87
N PRO A 359 14.92 11.13 -20.08
CA PRO A 359 16.00 10.15 -20.07
C PRO A 359 15.50 8.73 -19.82
N ALA A 360 16.36 7.74 -20.08
CA ALA A 360 16.13 6.36 -19.66
C ALA A 360 15.86 6.27 -18.16
N ARG A 361 14.94 5.38 -17.75
CA ARG A 361 14.63 5.06 -16.35
C ARG A 361 14.41 6.30 -15.46
N SER A 362 13.58 7.22 -15.91
CA SER A 362 13.34 8.50 -15.23
C SER A 362 11.86 8.87 -15.21
N ALA A 363 11.48 9.74 -14.29
CA ALA A 363 10.13 10.26 -14.16
C ALA A 363 10.14 11.75 -13.79
N SER A 364 9.09 12.46 -14.21
CA SER A 364 8.87 13.87 -13.91
C SER A 364 7.49 14.10 -13.32
N VAL A 365 7.37 15.16 -12.51
CA VAL A 365 6.10 15.65 -11.98
C VAL A 365 5.93 17.10 -12.43
N LEU A 366 5.15 17.29 -13.48
CA LEU A 366 4.89 18.58 -14.12
C LEU A 366 3.69 19.25 -13.44
N ALA A 367 3.87 20.45 -12.92
CA ALA A 367 2.78 21.24 -12.34
C ALA A 367 3.00 22.73 -12.65
N THR A 368 1.91 23.51 -12.62
CA THR A 368 2.01 24.97 -12.63
C THR A 368 2.79 25.46 -11.39
N ARG A 369 3.47 26.60 -11.52
CA ARG A 369 4.19 27.21 -10.39
C ARG A 369 3.25 27.67 -9.28
#